data_AF-A0A812QBY9-F1
#
_entry.id   AF-A0A812QBY9-F1
#
_cell.length_a   1.000
_cell.length_b   1.000
_cell.length_c   1.000
_cell.angle_alpha   90.00
_cell.angle_beta   90.00
_cell.angle_gamma   90.00
#
_symmetry.space_group_name_H-M   'P 1'
#
loop_
_entity.id
_entity.type
_entity.pdbx_description
1 polymer ?
#
loop_
_entity_poly.entity_id
_entity_poly.type
_entity_poly.pdbx_seq_one_letter_code
_entity_poly.pdbx_strand_id
1 'polypeptide(L)'
;MPGTEANLIDYLMARWEEPCGRTIGKVLLKTAVTWMERVAVQKRAPRCPVFLLATIERYVMDESEPAIWRVLAWSKLVKVWACLRWDDLQEIKPAELTFADGRLTTIFRKTKTSGPNRRGKELPVCVGERAFFLDCRWLGWGFESLKTLAAFDRDYLIPQLGAAGNRFIRKMAMRTFNGRVAKLQRQFAE
;
A
#
# COMPACT_ATOMS: atom_id res chain seq x y z
N MET A 1 -11.43 8.66 38.77
CA MET A 1 -10.34 8.53 37.78
C MET A 1 -10.99 8.12 36.47
N PRO A 2 -10.91 8.89 35.37
CA PRO A 2 -11.51 8.49 34.11
C PRO A 2 -10.73 7.28 33.59
N GLY A 3 -11.43 6.17 33.37
CA GLY A 3 -10.84 4.94 32.87
C GLY A 3 -10.18 5.19 31.52
N THR A 4 -8.89 4.90 31.43
CA THR A 4 -8.12 4.88 30.19
C THR A 4 -8.86 3.95 29.23
N GLU A 5 -9.55 4.51 28.23
CA GLU A 5 -10.10 3.73 27.13
C GLU A 5 -8.92 2.92 26.57
N ALA A 6 -8.97 1.60 26.73
CA ALA A 6 -7.94 0.72 26.20
C ALA A 6 -7.92 0.93 24.69
N ASN A 7 -6.93 1.69 24.21
CA ASN A 7 -6.73 1.95 22.79
C ASN A 7 -6.59 0.59 22.11
N LEU A 8 -7.54 0.29 21.22
CA LEU A 8 -7.58 -0.99 20.50
C LEU A 8 -6.23 -1.27 19.79
N ILE A 9 -5.55 -0.23 19.33
CA ILE A 9 -4.22 -0.35 18.74
C ILE A 9 -3.21 -0.78 19.78
N ASP A 10 -3.16 -0.13 20.94
CA ASP A 10 -2.23 -0.49 22.03
C ASP A 10 -2.47 -1.91 22.56
N TYR A 11 -3.74 -2.32 22.67
CA TYR A 11 -4.14 -3.68 23.03
C TYR A 11 -3.69 -4.73 22.02
N LEU A 12 -3.88 -4.46 20.72
CA LEU A 12 -3.46 -5.35 19.65
C LEU A 12 -1.93 -5.41 19.53
N MET A 13 -1.24 -4.29 19.77
CA MET A 13 0.21 -4.20 19.70
C MET A 13 0.88 -4.90 20.89
N ALA A 14 0.33 -4.78 22.10
CA ALA A 14 0.80 -5.50 23.28
C ALA A 14 0.76 -7.03 23.07
N ARG A 15 -0.28 -7.52 22.39
CA ARG A 15 -0.42 -8.95 22.08
C ARG A 15 0.35 -9.42 20.85
N TRP A 16 0.77 -8.50 19.98
CA TRP A 16 1.59 -8.83 18.81
C TRP A 16 3.01 -9.27 19.20
N GLU A 17 3.55 -8.69 20.27
CA GLU A 17 4.88 -9.02 20.82
C GLU A 17 4.91 -10.38 21.55
N GLU A 18 3.74 -10.95 21.89
CA GLU A 18 3.64 -12.26 22.53
C GLU A 18 4.11 -13.40 21.59
N PRO A 19 4.60 -14.54 22.13
CA PRO A 19 5.18 -15.63 21.32
C PRO A 19 4.23 -16.19 20.24
N CYS A 20 2.91 -16.16 20.49
CA CYS A 20 1.87 -16.54 19.53
C CYS A 20 1.40 -15.36 18.65
N GLY A 21 1.63 -14.12 19.10
CA GLY A 21 1.25 -12.88 18.43
C GLY A 21 2.00 -12.64 17.12
N ARG A 22 3.28 -13.01 17.03
CA ARG A 22 4.05 -12.93 15.78
C ARG A 22 3.51 -13.85 14.68
N THR A 23 3.10 -15.06 15.06
CA THR A 23 2.50 -16.05 14.14
C THR A 23 1.13 -15.60 13.68
N ILE A 24 0.28 -15.16 14.62
CA ILE A 24 -1.02 -14.57 14.30
C ILE A 24 -0.83 -13.31 13.46
N GLY A 25 0.21 -12.52 13.73
CA GLY A 25 0.48 -11.28 13.05
C GLY A 25 0.89 -11.45 11.60
N LYS A 26 1.82 -12.39 11.32
CA LYS A 26 2.12 -12.82 9.95
C LYS A 26 0.88 -13.38 9.25
N VAL A 27 0.06 -14.16 9.93
CA VAL A 27 -1.20 -14.69 9.39
C VAL A 27 -2.22 -13.58 9.13
N LEU A 28 -2.35 -12.59 10.01
CA LEU A 28 -3.25 -11.46 9.88
C LEU A 28 -2.82 -10.53 8.78
N LEU A 29 -1.52 -10.26 8.65
CA LEU A 29 -0.96 -9.50 7.55
C LEU A 29 -1.14 -10.26 6.23
N LYS A 30 -0.81 -11.56 6.18
CA LYS A 30 -1.08 -12.43 5.03
C LYS A 30 -2.56 -12.40 4.69
N THR A 31 -3.44 -12.47 5.69
CA THR A 31 -4.88 -12.38 5.52
C THR A 31 -5.29 -10.98 5.08
N ALA A 32 -4.68 -9.90 5.56
CA ALA A 32 -4.95 -8.50 5.19
C ALA A 32 -4.57 -8.25 3.72
N VAL A 33 -3.38 -8.67 3.34
CA VAL A 33 -2.81 -8.55 1.99
C VAL A 33 -3.61 -9.39 1.01
N THR A 34 -3.93 -10.65 1.39
CA THR A 34 -4.75 -11.58 0.58
C THR A 34 -6.21 -11.13 0.51
N TRP A 35 -6.77 -10.60 1.60
CA TRP A 35 -8.10 -10.03 1.65
C TRP A 35 -8.16 -8.82 0.72
N MET A 36 -7.25 -7.84 0.84
CA MET A 36 -7.19 -6.70 -0.08
C MET A 36 -7.07 -7.11 -1.55
N GLU A 37 -6.40 -8.22 -1.85
CA GLU A 37 -6.31 -8.77 -3.21
C GLU A 37 -7.62 -9.42 -3.67
N ARG A 38 -8.30 -10.19 -2.81
CA ARG A 38 -9.63 -10.76 -3.11
C ARG A 38 -10.71 -9.68 -3.24
N VAL A 39 -10.57 -8.62 -2.45
CA VAL A 39 -11.46 -7.46 -2.43
C VAL A 39 -11.38 -6.65 -3.73
N ALA A 40 -10.25 -6.68 -4.44
CA ALA A 40 -10.13 -6.05 -5.76
C ALA A 40 -11.12 -6.62 -6.81
N VAL A 41 -11.69 -7.81 -6.57
CA VAL A 41 -12.66 -8.50 -7.44
C VAL A 41 -14.12 -8.22 -7.02
N GLN A 42 -14.36 -7.64 -5.83
CA GLN A 42 -15.71 -7.46 -5.30
C GLN A 42 -16.41 -6.22 -5.89
N LYS A 43 -17.72 -6.34 -6.17
CA LYS A 43 -18.56 -5.24 -6.69
C LYS A 43 -18.83 -4.14 -5.64
N ARG A 44 -18.71 -4.45 -4.35
CA ARG A 44 -18.85 -3.49 -3.24
C ARG A 44 -17.54 -3.37 -2.48
N ALA A 45 -17.15 -2.14 -2.13
CA ALA A 45 -16.02 -1.88 -1.27
C ALA A 45 -16.30 -2.50 0.12
N PRO A 46 -15.57 -3.53 0.52
CA PRO A 46 -15.75 -4.14 1.82
C PRO A 46 -15.06 -3.28 2.87
N ARG A 47 -15.62 -3.27 4.08
CA ARG A 47 -15.10 -2.47 5.19
C ARG A 47 -13.71 -2.98 5.52
N CYS A 48 -12.68 -2.15 5.31
CA CYS A 48 -11.33 -2.42 5.76
C CYS A 48 -11.24 -2.02 7.24
N PRO A 49 -11.11 -2.97 8.18
CA PRO A 49 -10.91 -2.62 9.58
C PRO A 49 -9.62 -1.81 9.75
N VAL A 50 -9.66 -0.79 10.60
CA VAL A 50 -8.53 0.10 10.88
C VAL A 50 -7.27 -0.68 11.29
N PHE A 51 -7.43 -1.76 12.06
CA PHE A 51 -6.29 -2.58 12.48
C PHE A 51 -5.54 -3.23 11.30
N LEU A 52 -6.21 -3.55 10.19
CA LEU A 52 -5.52 -4.07 9.00
C LEU A 52 -4.58 -3.01 8.43
N LEU A 53 -5.00 -1.74 8.42
CA LEU A 53 -4.16 -0.62 7.96
C LEU A 53 -2.93 -0.45 8.84
N ALA A 54 -3.11 -0.44 10.16
CA ALA A 54 -1.99 -0.42 11.11
C ALA A 54 -1.04 -1.61 10.92
N THR A 55 -1.58 -2.81 10.66
CA THR A 55 -0.77 -4.01 10.42
C THR A 55 0.06 -3.90 9.13
N ILE A 56 -0.53 -3.37 8.05
CA ILE A 56 0.19 -3.12 6.79
C ILE A 56 1.26 -2.05 7.00
N GLU A 57 0.98 -1.03 7.79
CA GLU A 57 1.94 0.03 8.12
C GLU A 57 3.17 -0.52 8.84
N ARG A 58 2.95 -1.40 9.84
CA ARG A 58 4.04 -2.12 10.50
C ARG A 58 4.85 -2.97 9.52
N TYR A 59 4.19 -3.66 8.59
CA TYR A 59 4.89 -4.46 7.58
C TYR A 59 5.71 -3.63 6.61
N VAL A 60 5.23 -2.45 6.21
CA VAL A 60 6.02 -1.52 5.39
C VAL A 60 7.33 -1.16 6.09
N MET A 61 7.34 -1.12 7.42
CA MET A 61 8.53 -0.79 8.22
C MET A 61 9.33 -2.01 8.69
N ASP A 62 8.90 -3.25 8.40
CA ASP A 62 9.57 -4.46 8.85
C ASP A 62 10.83 -4.77 8.02
N GLU A 63 12.01 -4.61 8.62
CA GLU A 63 13.30 -4.85 7.93
C GLU A 63 13.58 -6.33 7.66
N SER A 64 12.89 -7.25 8.34
CA SER A 64 13.03 -8.68 8.07
C SER A 64 12.38 -9.11 6.75
N GLU A 65 11.52 -8.25 6.19
CA GLU A 65 10.73 -8.54 5.00
C GLU A 65 11.36 -7.94 3.74
N PRO A 66 11.27 -8.62 2.58
CA PRO A 66 11.89 -8.12 1.36
C PRO A 66 11.30 -6.77 0.93
N ALA A 67 12.18 -5.80 0.63
CA ALA A 67 11.82 -4.41 0.30
C ALA A 67 10.78 -4.29 -0.83
N ILE A 68 10.80 -5.20 -1.81
CA ILE A 68 9.82 -5.23 -2.91
C ILE A 68 8.40 -5.49 -2.40
N TRP A 69 8.22 -6.41 -1.46
CA TRP A 69 6.90 -6.69 -0.90
C TRP A 69 6.42 -5.55 -0.01
N ARG A 70 7.33 -4.92 0.71
CA ARG A 70 7.06 -3.72 1.52
C ARG A 70 6.62 -2.55 0.64
N VAL A 71 7.21 -2.36 -0.55
CA VAL A 71 6.74 -1.37 -1.54
C VAL A 71 5.32 -1.69 -2.05
N LEU A 72 5.00 -2.96 -2.28
CA LEU A 72 3.64 -3.37 -2.66
C LEU A 72 2.62 -3.15 -1.53
N ALA A 73 3.02 -3.33 -0.27
CA ALA A 73 2.20 -3.00 0.89
C ALA A 73 2.01 -1.48 1.04
N TRP A 74 3.07 -0.71 0.88
CA TRP A 74 3.06 0.75 0.87
C TRP A 74 2.09 1.29 -0.19
N SER A 75 2.11 0.74 -1.41
CA SER A 75 1.20 1.19 -2.46
C SER A 75 -0.28 0.95 -2.12
N LYS A 76 -0.57 -0.11 -1.35
CA LYS A 76 -1.93 -0.38 -0.85
C LYS A 76 -2.35 0.63 0.22
N LEU A 77 -1.43 1.05 1.10
CA LEU A 77 -1.68 2.12 2.07
C LEU A 77 -1.88 3.48 1.39
N VAL A 78 -1.03 3.83 0.42
CA VAL A 78 -1.18 5.07 -0.37
C VAL A 78 -2.57 5.10 -1.02
N LYS A 79 -3.02 3.99 -1.63
CA LYS A 79 -4.35 3.88 -2.21
C LYS A 79 -5.47 4.22 -1.20
N VAL A 80 -5.35 3.74 0.03
CA VAL A 80 -6.34 3.97 1.08
C VAL A 80 -6.29 5.41 1.57
N TRP A 81 -5.11 5.90 1.96
CA TRP A 81 -4.94 7.25 2.51
C TRP A 81 -5.20 8.36 1.49
N ALA A 82 -4.95 8.12 0.21
CA ALA A 82 -5.26 9.05 -0.89
C ALA A 82 -6.66 8.84 -1.50
N CYS A 83 -7.48 7.90 -0.96
CA CYS A 83 -8.82 7.60 -1.46
C CYS A 83 -8.88 7.23 -2.96
N LEU A 84 -7.88 6.49 -3.46
CA LEU A 84 -7.72 6.18 -4.88
C LEU A 84 -8.39 4.87 -5.28
N ARG A 85 -8.86 4.77 -6.53
CA ARG A 85 -9.12 3.48 -7.17
C ARG A 85 -7.80 2.87 -7.64
N TRP A 86 -7.85 1.59 -8.04
CA TRP A 86 -6.67 0.93 -8.60
C TRP A 86 -6.17 1.60 -9.89
N ASP A 87 -7.08 1.94 -10.79
CA ASP A 87 -6.72 2.57 -12.06
C ASP A 87 -6.11 3.96 -11.79
N ASP A 88 -6.71 4.75 -10.91
CA ASP A 88 -6.16 6.04 -10.48
C ASP A 88 -4.76 5.88 -9.86
N LEU A 89 -4.55 4.90 -8.98
CA LEU A 89 -3.22 4.62 -8.40
C LEU A 89 -2.17 4.31 -9.48
N GLN A 90 -2.54 3.54 -10.50
CA GLN A 90 -1.65 3.19 -11.60
C GLN A 90 -1.44 4.34 -12.58
N GLU A 91 -2.31 5.34 -12.65
CA GLU A 91 -2.10 6.53 -13.48
C GLU A 91 -1.06 7.51 -12.88
N ILE A 92 -0.66 7.32 -11.62
CA ILE A 92 0.38 8.14 -10.99
C ILE A 92 1.73 7.84 -11.65
N LYS A 93 2.32 8.87 -12.27
CA LYS A 93 3.68 8.76 -12.79
C LYS A 93 4.69 8.93 -11.66
N PRO A 94 5.66 8.03 -11.52
CA PRO A 94 6.71 8.17 -10.52
C PRO A 94 7.52 9.45 -10.68
N ALA A 95 7.67 9.99 -11.91
CA ALA A 95 8.37 11.25 -12.15
C ALA A 95 7.61 12.48 -11.60
N GLU A 96 6.28 12.42 -11.55
CA GLU A 96 5.41 13.49 -11.06
C GLU A 96 5.13 13.35 -9.55
N LEU A 97 5.50 12.21 -8.95
CA LEU A 97 5.38 11.94 -7.52
C LEU A 97 6.48 12.64 -6.74
N THR A 98 6.08 13.45 -5.77
CA THR A 98 6.97 14.22 -4.89
C THR A 98 6.68 13.94 -3.43
N PHE A 99 7.73 13.93 -2.61
CA PHE A 99 7.63 13.81 -1.16
C PHE A 99 8.36 15.00 -0.52
N ALA A 100 7.63 15.84 0.20
CA ALA A 100 8.16 17.04 0.84
C ALA A 100 7.37 17.31 2.13
N ASP A 101 8.06 17.74 3.18
CA ASP A 101 7.47 18.07 4.49
C ASP A 101 6.59 16.94 5.07
N GLY A 102 6.99 15.68 4.84
CA GLY A 102 6.22 14.51 5.29
C GLY A 102 4.96 14.21 4.46
N ARG A 103 4.72 14.96 3.38
CA ARG A 103 3.54 14.82 2.51
C ARG A 103 3.93 14.19 1.19
N LEU A 104 3.10 13.26 0.72
CA LEU A 104 3.22 12.71 -0.63
C LEU A 104 2.21 13.40 -1.54
N THR A 105 2.69 14.00 -2.62
CA THR A 105 1.86 14.77 -3.56
C THR A 105 2.11 14.33 -5.01
N THR A 106 1.05 14.40 -5.83
CA THR A 106 1.11 14.17 -7.28
C THR A 106 -0.09 14.86 -7.94
N ILE A 107 -0.05 15.02 -9.27
CA ILE A 107 -1.13 15.63 -10.05
C ILE A 107 -1.70 14.59 -11.02
N PHE A 108 -3.02 14.39 -11.02
CA PHE A 108 -3.70 13.63 -12.07
C PHE A 108 -4.09 14.52 -13.24
N ARG A 109 -3.72 14.13 -14.46
CA ARG A 109 -4.04 14.90 -15.67
C ARG A 109 -5.20 14.34 -16.50
N LYS A 110 -5.83 13.25 -16.08
CA LYS A 110 -7.02 12.69 -16.74
C LYS A 110 -8.13 12.48 -15.73
N THR A 111 -9.32 13.01 -16.05
CA THR A 111 -10.56 12.52 -15.46
C THR A 111 -11.45 12.05 -16.59
N LYS A 112 -11.79 10.77 -16.52
CA LYS A 112 -12.62 9.98 -17.42
C LYS A 112 -14.07 10.48 -17.47
N THR A 113 -14.30 11.77 -17.68
CA THR A 113 -15.58 12.40 -18.09
C THR A 113 -15.28 13.84 -18.52
N SER A 114 -14.52 14.02 -19.60
CA SER A 114 -14.55 15.27 -20.35
C SER A 114 -14.97 14.90 -21.76
N GLY A 115 -16.18 15.33 -22.15
CA GLY A 115 -16.58 15.33 -23.55
C GLY A 115 -15.56 16.12 -24.38
N PRO A 116 -15.66 16.10 -25.73
CA PRO A 116 -14.62 16.51 -26.67
C PRO A 116 -14.01 17.91 -26.52
N ASN A 117 -14.46 18.74 -25.57
CA ASN A 117 -14.16 20.17 -25.50
C ASN A 117 -13.82 20.75 -24.10
N ARG A 118 -13.42 19.94 -23.11
CA ARG A 118 -12.91 20.46 -21.81
C ARG A 118 -11.48 19.98 -21.53
N ARG A 119 -10.56 20.94 -21.38
CA ARG A 119 -9.17 20.72 -20.92
C ARG A 119 -9.20 19.89 -19.63
N GLY A 120 -8.39 18.81 -19.60
CA GLY A 120 -8.34 17.87 -18.48
C GLY A 120 -8.14 18.61 -17.16
N LYS A 121 -9.03 18.36 -16.19
CA LYS A 121 -8.91 18.96 -14.85
C LYS A 121 -7.74 18.29 -14.14
N GLU A 122 -6.71 19.07 -13.84
CA GLU A 122 -5.63 18.64 -12.96
C GLU A 122 -6.21 18.41 -11.55
N LEU A 123 -6.15 17.18 -11.06
CA LEU A 123 -6.58 16.85 -9.69
C LEU A 123 -5.35 16.58 -8.82
N PRO A 124 -5.05 17.44 -7.85
CA PRO A 124 -3.98 17.17 -6.91
C PRO A 124 -4.38 16.01 -5.98
N VAL A 125 -3.46 15.08 -5.79
CA VAL A 125 -3.52 14.05 -4.77
C VAL A 125 -2.54 14.41 -3.68
N CYS A 126 -2.96 14.28 -2.42
CA CYS A 126 -2.11 14.51 -1.28
C CYS A 126 -2.36 13.42 -0.22
N VAL A 127 -1.30 12.78 0.25
CA VAL A 127 -1.28 12.06 1.53
C VAL A 127 -0.55 12.96 2.53
N GLY A 128 -1.23 13.36 3.60
CA GLY A 128 -0.69 14.30 4.58
C GLY A 128 0.31 13.68 5.55
N GLU A 129 1.10 14.53 6.21
CA GLU A 129 2.14 14.14 7.19
C GLU A 129 1.61 13.39 8.42
N ARG A 130 0.31 13.50 8.71
CA ARG A 130 -0.39 12.83 9.82
C ARG A 130 -1.17 11.60 9.39
N ALA A 131 -0.96 11.12 8.16
CA ALA A 131 -1.64 9.95 7.62
C ALA A 131 -0.94 8.66 8.05
N PHE A 132 -0.96 8.36 9.35
CA PHE A 132 -0.35 7.16 9.92
C PHE A 132 -1.09 6.71 11.18
N PHE A 133 -0.96 5.44 11.54
CA PHE A 133 -1.46 4.89 12.80
C PHE A 133 -0.35 4.58 13.79
N LEU A 134 0.81 4.09 13.31
CA LEU A 134 1.89 3.54 14.12
C LEU A 134 3.22 4.26 13.89
N ASP A 135 3.63 4.48 12.64
CA ASP A 135 4.95 4.99 12.29
C ASP A 135 4.87 5.96 11.11
N CYS A 136 5.02 7.25 11.38
CA CYS A 136 4.95 8.32 10.37
C CYS A 136 5.97 8.18 9.22
N ARG A 137 7.03 7.37 9.37
CA ARG A 137 8.07 7.18 8.35
C ARG A 137 7.62 6.28 7.20
N TRP A 138 6.52 5.52 7.36
CA TRP A 138 6.06 4.55 6.35
C TRP A 138 5.91 5.18 4.97
N LEU A 139 5.39 6.42 4.90
CA LEU A 139 5.11 7.12 3.66
C LEU A 139 6.39 7.49 2.91
N GLY A 140 7.35 8.09 3.63
CA GLY A 140 8.64 8.50 3.08
C GLY A 140 9.52 7.31 2.71
N TRP A 141 9.59 6.29 3.58
CA TRP A 141 10.35 5.06 3.30
C TRP A 141 9.90 4.39 2.00
N GLY A 142 8.58 4.28 1.78
CA GLY A 142 8.07 3.62 0.58
C GLY A 142 8.25 4.45 -0.69
N PHE A 143 8.22 5.79 -0.58
CA PHE A 143 8.57 6.68 -1.69
C PHE A 143 10.02 6.46 -2.14
N GLU A 144 10.98 6.52 -1.21
CA GLU A 144 12.40 6.31 -1.50
C GLU A 144 12.68 4.90 -2.03
N SER A 145 12.06 3.90 -1.40
CA SER A 145 12.20 2.50 -1.82
C SER A 145 11.64 2.25 -3.21
N LEU A 146 10.51 2.89 -3.58
CA LEU A 146 9.98 2.81 -4.94
C LEU A 146 10.94 3.44 -5.96
N LYS A 147 11.50 4.62 -5.64
CA LYS A 147 12.45 5.31 -6.52
C LYS A 147 13.74 4.51 -6.70
N THR A 148 14.18 3.80 -5.67
CA THR A 148 15.38 2.96 -5.69
C THR A 148 15.15 1.64 -6.43
N LEU A 149 14.12 0.87 -6.05
CA LEU A 149 13.87 -0.48 -6.57
C LEU A 149 13.27 -0.48 -7.99
N ALA A 150 12.63 0.62 -8.37
CA ALA A 150 12.05 0.83 -9.69
C ALA A 150 12.54 2.16 -10.26
N ALA A 151 13.86 2.36 -10.33
CA ALA A 151 14.51 3.53 -10.91
C ALA A 151 14.47 3.53 -12.46
N PHE A 152 13.27 3.49 -13.05
CA PHE A 152 13.12 3.56 -14.50
C PHE A 152 11.90 4.40 -14.88
N ASP A 153 12.02 5.10 -16.01
CA ASP A 153 10.96 5.93 -16.57
C ASP A 153 9.74 5.08 -16.96
N ARG A 154 8.55 5.58 -16.62
CA ARG A 154 7.27 4.91 -16.81
C ARG A 154 6.09 5.84 -16.53
N ASP A 155 4.95 5.49 -17.11
CA ASP A 155 3.67 6.16 -16.96
C ASP A 155 2.74 5.49 -15.94
N TYR A 156 3.25 4.52 -15.17
CA TYR A 156 2.51 3.84 -14.10
C TYR A 156 3.27 3.72 -12.79
N LEU A 157 2.56 3.73 -11.66
CA LEU A 157 3.20 3.77 -10.35
C LEU A 157 3.91 2.45 -9.99
N ILE A 158 3.17 1.34 -10.03
CA ILE A 158 3.61 0.06 -9.49
C ILE A 158 3.87 -0.93 -10.62
N PRO A 159 5.14 -1.31 -10.85
CA PRO A 159 5.47 -2.32 -11.82
C PRO A 159 5.05 -3.72 -11.39
N GLN A 160 4.89 -4.59 -12.38
CA GLN A 160 4.61 -5.99 -12.18
C GLN A 160 5.82 -6.66 -11.51
N LEU A 161 5.53 -7.57 -10.59
CA LEU A 161 6.55 -8.37 -9.95
C LEU A 161 7.12 -9.41 -10.94
N GLY A 162 8.41 -9.74 -10.87
CA GLY A 162 8.99 -10.85 -11.62
C GLY A 162 8.46 -12.21 -11.14
N ALA A 163 8.59 -13.27 -11.95
CA ALA A 163 8.13 -14.61 -11.57
C ALA A 163 8.78 -15.11 -10.26
N ALA A 164 10.04 -14.75 -10.02
CA ALA A 164 10.77 -15.09 -8.80
C ALA A 164 10.33 -14.30 -7.55
N GLY A 165 9.70 -13.13 -7.71
CA GLY A 165 9.30 -12.28 -6.58
C GLY A 165 10.40 -11.36 -6.04
N ASN A 166 11.56 -11.32 -6.67
CA ASN A 166 12.77 -10.62 -6.21
C ASN A 166 13.13 -9.37 -7.03
N ARG A 167 12.35 -9.03 -8.06
CA ARG A 167 12.57 -7.83 -8.88
C ARG A 167 11.27 -7.31 -9.47
N PHE A 168 11.24 -6.02 -9.79
CA PHE A 168 10.22 -5.44 -10.65
C PHE A 168 10.57 -5.65 -12.12
N ILE A 169 9.57 -5.93 -12.95
CA ILE A 169 9.69 -5.95 -14.41
C ILE A 169 9.01 -4.71 -14.99
N ARG A 170 9.50 -4.24 -16.15
CA ARG A 170 9.01 -3.02 -16.84
C ARG A 170 7.66 -3.25 -17.53
N LYS A 171 6.69 -3.74 -16.78
CA LYS A 171 5.28 -3.90 -17.18
C LYS A 171 4.40 -3.40 -16.04
N MET A 172 3.26 -2.81 -16.34
CA MET A 172 2.30 -2.37 -15.32
C MET A 172 1.76 -3.57 -14.53
N ALA A 173 1.60 -3.43 -13.22
CA ALA A 173 0.93 -4.45 -12.42
C ALA A 173 -0.57 -4.52 -12.77
N MET A 174 -1.09 -5.74 -12.96
CA MET A 174 -2.52 -5.96 -13.14
C MET A 174 -3.28 -5.80 -11.82
N ARG A 175 -4.57 -5.46 -11.93
CA ARG A 175 -5.53 -5.28 -10.81
C ARG A 175 -5.61 -6.50 -9.89
N THR A 176 -5.31 -7.67 -10.43
CA THR A 176 -5.18 -8.93 -9.72
C THR A 176 -3.79 -9.52 -9.96
N PHE A 177 -3.11 -9.91 -8.89
CA PHE A 177 -1.99 -10.87 -8.97
C PHE A 177 -2.54 -12.29 -9.20
N ASN A 178 -3.42 -12.46 -10.19
CA ASN A 178 -4.02 -13.76 -10.50
C ASN A 178 -2.89 -14.72 -10.88
N GLY A 179 -2.70 -15.75 -10.05
CA GLY A 179 -1.68 -16.78 -10.18
C GLY A 179 -0.52 -16.74 -9.17
N ARG A 180 -0.38 -15.70 -8.33
CA ARG A 180 0.74 -15.61 -7.35
C ARG A 180 0.34 -15.56 -5.88
N VAL A 181 -0.95 -15.60 -5.59
CA VAL A 181 -1.46 -15.85 -4.22
C VAL A 181 -0.88 -17.15 -3.65
N ALA A 182 -0.70 -18.19 -4.47
CA ALA A 182 -0.05 -19.44 -4.05
C ALA A 182 1.43 -19.26 -3.65
N LYS A 183 2.13 -18.29 -4.25
CA LYS A 183 3.54 -18.01 -3.95
C LYS A 183 3.70 -17.11 -2.74
N LEU A 184 2.83 -16.11 -2.58
CA LEU A 184 2.62 -15.39 -1.31
C LEU A 184 2.26 -16.38 -0.18
N GLN A 185 1.40 -17.36 -0.47
CA GLN A 185 1.03 -18.40 0.50
C GLN A 185 2.21 -19.26 0.93
N ARG A 186 3.11 -19.64 0.02
CA ARG A 186 4.35 -20.38 0.33
C ARG A 186 5.41 -19.54 1.04
N GLN A 187 5.60 -18.29 0.63
CA GLN A 187 6.65 -17.42 1.19
C GLN A 187 6.33 -16.94 2.62
N PHE A 188 5.04 -16.93 3.02
CA PHE A 188 4.58 -16.74 4.40
C PHE A 188 4.07 -18.05 5.03
N ALA A 189 4.53 -19.22 4.57
CA ALA A 189 4.27 -20.52 5.22
C ALA A 189 5.50 -21.06 5.96
N GLU A 190 6.58 -20.28 6.00
CA GLU A 190 7.79 -20.47 6.83
C GLU A 190 7.81 -19.36 7.90
#